data_AF-A0AAE3QRE9-F1
#
_entry.id   AF-A0AAE3QRE9-F1
#
_cell.length_a   1.000
_cell.length_b   1.000
_cell.length_c   1.000
_cell.angle_alpha   90.00
_cell.angle_beta   90.00
_cell.angle_gamma   90.00
#
_symmetry.space_group_name_H-M   'P 1'
#
loop_
_entity.id
_entity.type
_entity.pdbx_description
1 polymer ?
#
loop_
_entity_poly.entity_id
_entity_poly.type
_entity_poly.pdbx_seq_one_letter_code
_entity_poly.pdbx_strand_id
1 'polypeptide(L)'
;MKRIFTHLLCLCIVGMANPANAQFSDSVKISLEKEKLVFPGNTLSIGFSFVSKEGKASQTKGLLNGKIPWRKLYIESSIEPRIRNGILHIPHDLALIKQKSFTIRVYDRKKKTLYSEIPIPYHFPVAIKPELPDDFVKAPGFNTPFALALQWSDGSTSVVNQKRGGMISLADFNYRVEGGEIKRNHLYIWPDAYAIPNHTVAVYAYGKDFPIPESDAVSFKLDYKAKYSYNTSASDGRMGFSGSSGFSGSSGCHGGNGEWGSPGENGEPGHDIKVTVDAYFDDILQTTLVDTKVTDLQTGRSNFYRIDAEQGSLFVRARGGDGGRGGSGGNGGDGGAGVDGKTETKKKKVNDSTYVDEVIRHPGSHGGNGGDGGNGAPGGHGGDGGNIYIYHTKAAEPYLHVIKAISVGGSGGWGGSGGSAGSGGRGGSGEPSGRSGSNGRPGMSGFNGSSGRRGEVVYYRERE
;
A
#
# COMPACT_ATOMS: atom_id res chain seq x y z
N MET A 1 67.13 39.32 -27.70
CA MET A 1 67.06 38.42 -28.88
C MET A 1 67.72 37.09 -28.54
N LYS A 2 66.95 35.99 -28.62
CA LYS A 2 67.29 34.58 -28.90
C LYS A 2 68.72 34.00 -28.62
N ARG A 3 68.70 32.87 -27.86
CA ARG A 3 69.36 31.54 -28.04
C ARG A 3 70.11 31.07 -26.78
N ILE A 4 69.58 30.04 -26.09
CA ILE A 4 69.96 28.60 -26.13
C ILE A 4 71.44 28.37 -25.82
N PHE A 5 71.71 27.79 -24.64
CA PHE A 5 72.77 26.80 -24.47
C PHE A 5 72.38 25.75 -23.43
N THR A 6 72.83 24.54 -23.72
CA THR A 6 72.44 23.25 -23.17
C THR A 6 73.45 22.81 -22.11
N HIS A 7 72.91 22.24 -21.03
CA HIS A 7 73.48 21.29 -20.05
C HIS A 7 74.81 21.60 -19.33
N LEU A 8 74.69 21.73 -17.99
CA LEU A 8 75.60 21.05 -17.08
C LEU A 8 74.79 20.27 -16.04
N LEU A 9 75.06 18.97 -16.04
CA LEU A 9 74.60 17.91 -15.15
C LEU A 9 75.10 18.16 -13.72
N CYS A 10 74.21 18.28 -12.73
CA CYS A 10 74.59 18.12 -11.32
C CYS A 10 73.71 17.04 -10.70
N LEU A 11 74.30 15.85 -10.64
CA LEU A 11 73.73 14.63 -10.10
C LEU A 11 73.91 14.66 -8.57
N CYS A 12 73.00 15.30 -7.83
CA CYS A 12 72.92 15.12 -6.39
C CYS A 12 72.06 13.88 -6.09
N ILE A 13 72.74 12.75 -5.91
CA ILE A 13 72.19 11.57 -5.22
C ILE A 13 71.99 11.98 -3.76
N VAL A 14 70.85 12.57 -3.44
CA VAL A 14 70.36 12.61 -2.06
C VAL A 14 69.82 11.22 -1.80
N GLY A 15 70.62 10.42 -1.10
CA GLY A 15 70.18 9.13 -0.58
C GLY A 15 68.83 9.32 0.10
N MET A 16 67.83 8.56 -0.36
CA MET A 16 66.60 8.37 0.39
C MET A 16 67.01 7.69 1.69
N ALA A 17 67.32 8.50 2.70
CA ALA A 17 67.27 8.05 4.07
C ALA A 17 65.86 7.50 4.23
N ASN A 18 65.76 6.17 4.42
CA ASN A 18 64.57 5.53 4.93
C ASN A 18 64.02 6.45 6.01
N PRO A 19 62.74 6.86 5.98
CA PRO A 19 62.16 7.58 7.10
C PRO A 19 62.29 6.66 8.30
N ALA A 20 63.37 6.90 9.05
CA ALA A 20 63.77 6.22 10.24
C ALA A 20 62.58 6.29 11.18
N ASN A 21 62.37 5.19 11.91
CA ASN A 21 61.39 5.04 12.98
C ASN A 21 61.24 6.36 13.75
N ALA A 22 60.26 7.17 13.36
CA ALA A 22 59.91 8.37 14.10
C ALA A 22 59.51 7.89 15.49
N GLN A 23 60.30 8.28 16.50
CA GLN A 23 59.98 8.04 17.89
C GLN A 23 58.67 8.81 18.15
N PHE A 24 57.58 8.07 18.31
CA PHE A 24 56.25 8.66 18.34
C PHE A 24 56.01 9.45 19.64
N SER A 25 55.20 10.49 19.45
CA SER A 25 54.71 11.59 20.30
C SER A 25 54.59 11.45 21.82
N ASP A 26 54.77 12.60 22.50
CA ASP A 26 54.39 12.83 23.91
C ASP A 26 52.88 13.13 24.08
N SER A 27 52.14 13.45 23.00
CA SER A 27 50.69 13.63 23.07
C SER A 27 49.95 13.15 21.81
N VAL A 28 48.79 12.54 22.03
CA VAL A 28 47.83 12.17 20.98
C VAL A 28 46.52 12.88 21.23
N LYS A 29 45.95 13.46 20.17
CA LYS A 29 44.59 14.03 20.19
C LYS A 29 43.70 13.21 19.28
N ILE A 30 42.50 12.87 19.76
CA ILE A 30 41.45 12.32 18.91
C ILE A 30 40.66 13.48 18.28
N SER A 31 40.20 13.28 17.06
CA SER A 31 39.20 14.11 16.41
C SER A 31 38.05 13.22 15.99
N LEU A 32 36.84 13.66 16.30
CA LEU A 32 35.61 12.99 15.93
C LEU A 32 34.96 13.79 14.80
N GLU A 33 34.19 13.12 13.95
CA GLU A 33 33.36 13.78 12.94
C GLU A 33 32.45 14.80 13.61
N LYS A 34 32.62 16.08 13.25
CA LYS A 34 31.78 17.16 13.76
C LYS A 34 30.33 16.87 13.37
N GLU A 35 29.37 17.29 14.21
CA GLU A 35 27.92 17.12 13.98
C GLU A 35 27.37 15.70 14.16
N LYS A 36 28.21 14.67 14.37
CA LYS A 36 27.74 13.33 14.73
C LYS A 36 27.75 13.10 16.23
N LEU A 37 26.62 12.64 16.74
CA LEU A 37 26.46 12.27 18.14
C LEU A 37 27.22 10.98 18.47
N VAL A 38 27.91 10.94 19.60
CA VAL A 38 28.54 9.73 20.11
C VAL A 38 27.50 8.93 20.90
N PHE A 39 26.85 7.95 20.27
CA PHE A 39 25.72 7.21 20.88
C PHE A 39 25.74 5.71 20.53
N PRO A 40 25.21 4.81 21.37
CA PRO A 40 25.08 3.38 21.05
C PRO A 40 24.40 3.08 19.70
N GLY A 41 25.06 2.28 18.85
CA GLY A 41 24.59 1.96 17.50
C GLY A 41 25.06 2.94 16.42
N ASN A 42 25.64 4.09 16.79
CA ASN A 42 26.19 5.02 15.81
C ASN A 42 27.51 4.55 15.22
N THR A 43 27.76 5.05 14.02
CA THR A 43 29.04 4.93 13.33
C THR A 43 29.59 6.33 13.07
N LEU A 44 30.78 6.61 13.59
CA LEU A 44 31.45 7.90 13.42
C LEU A 44 32.85 7.76 12.84
N SER A 45 33.23 8.71 12.00
CA SER A 45 34.61 8.83 11.56
C SER A 45 35.45 9.39 12.70
N ILE A 46 36.61 8.81 12.93
CA ILE A 46 37.59 9.25 13.92
C ILE A 46 38.94 9.45 13.24
N GLY A 47 39.78 10.31 13.83
CA GLY A 47 41.16 10.50 13.42
C GLY A 47 42.05 10.80 14.61
N PHE A 48 43.32 10.43 14.52
CA PHE A 48 44.32 10.73 15.54
C PHE A 48 45.37 11.69 15.00
N SER A 49 45.69 12.71 15.79
CA SER A 49 46.80 13.63 15.57
C SER A 49 47.86 13.38 16.63
N PHE A 50 49.06 13.02 16.19
CA PHE A 50 50.23 12.71 17.01
C PHE A 50 51.20 13.89 16.94
N VAL A 51 51.65 14.42 18.08
CA VAL A 51 52.64 15.53 18.11
C VAL A 51 53.96 15.02 18.68
N SER A 52 55.01 14.99 17.86
CA SER A 52 56.34 14.55 18.30
C SER A 52 56.93 15.48 19.37
N LYS A 53 57.98 15.02 20.08
CA LYS A 53 58.77 15.87 21.00
C LYS A 53 59.31 17.15 20.34
N GLU A 54 59.55 17.09 19.03
CA GLU A 54 60.00 18.22 18.21
C GLU A 54 58.84 19.13 17.76
N GLY A 55 57.61 18.88 18.21
CA GLY A 55 56.42 19.66 17.83
C GLY A 55 55.85 19.32 16.45
N LYS A 56 56.40 18.33 15.72
CA LYS A 56 55.88 17.93 14.41
C LYS A 56 54.60 17.12 14.56
N ALA A 57 53.51 17.61 13.96
CA ALA A 57 52.24 16.90 13.92
C ALA A 57 52.19 15.87 12.79
N SER A 58 51.64 14.70 13.06
CA SER A 58 51.32 13.66 12.06
C SER A 58 49.90 13.15 12.29
N GLN A 59 49.16 12.84 11.22
CA GLN A 59 47.74 12.51 11.32
C GLN A 59 47.42 11.18 10.62
N THR A 60 46.32 10.54 11.04
CA THR A 60 45.77 9.35 10.36
C THR A 60 45.06 9.68 9.05
N LYS A 61 45.05 8.73 8.11
CA LYS A 61 44.19 8.77 6.91
C LYS A 61 42.70 8.81 7.29
N GLY A 62 41.84 9.37 6.44
CA GLY A 62 40.40 9.48 6.70
C GLY A 62 40.02 10.89 7.14
N LEU A 63 39.31 11.04 8.27
CA LEU A 63 38.78 12.31 8.77
C LEU A 63 39.79 13.47 8.78
N LEU A 64 41.05 13.20 9.12
CA LEU A 64 42.11 14.22 9.21
C LEU A 64 42.99 14.33 7.95
N ASN A 65 42.73 13.58 6.89
CA ASN A 65 43.52 13.59 5.64
C ASN A 65 45.04 13.37 5.83
N GLY A 66 45.44 12.67 6.90
CA GLY A 66 46.83 12.43 7.24
C GLY A 66 47.50 11.29 6.47
N LYS A 67 48.79 11.06 6.72
CA LYS A 67 49.60 10.03 6.04
C LYS A 67 49.69 8.71 6.81
N ILE A 68 49.36 8.68 8.10
CA ILE A 68 49.48 7.47 8.94
C ILE A 68 48.37 6.48 8.57
N PRO A 69 48.70 5.28 8.06
CA PRO A 69 47.69 4.27 7.76
C PRO A 69 47.23 3.56 9.06
N TRP A 70 45.92 3.32 9.17
CA TRP A 70 45.29 2.66 10.34
C TRP A 70 45.93 1.33 10.73
N ARG A 71 46.44 0.55 9.77
CA ARG A 71 47.13 -0.74 10.03
C ARG A 71 48.37 -0.63 10.92
N LYS A 72 48.95 0.57 11.09
CA LYS A 72 50.10 0.82 11.97
C LYS A 72 49.71 1.05 13.44
N LEU A 73 48.42 1.27 13.70
CA LEU A 73 47.89 1.47 15.04
C LEU A 73 47.26 0.17 15.54
N TYR A 74 47.39 -0.07 16.84
CA TYR A 74 46.56 -1.02 17.56
C TYR A 74 45.68 -0.20 18.51
N ILE A 75 44.39 -0.44 18.52
CA ILE A 75 43.43 0.37 19.25
C ILE A 75 42.61 -0.57 20.11
N GLU A 76 42.59 -0.30 21.41
CA GLU A 76 41.71 -0.97 22.37
C GLU A 76 40.65 0.02 22.85
N SER A 77 39.54 -0.53 23.32
CA SER A 77 38.48 0.28 23.91
C SER A 77 37.93 -0.45 25.14
N SER A 78 37.39 0.33 26.10
CA SER A 78 36.75 -0.20 27.30
C SER A 78 35.39 -0.87 27.03
N ILE A 79 34.75 -0.51 25.91
CA ILE A 79 33.65 -1.28 25.31
C ILE A 79 34.19 -2.14 24.15
N GLU A 80 33.37 -2.97 23.51
CA GLU A 80 33.73 -3.70 22.28
C GLU A 80 33.35 -2.96 20.97
N PRO A 81 33.76 -1.69 20.72
CA PRO A 81 33.50 -1.05 19.46
C PRO A 81 34.44 -1.62 18.42
N ARG A 82 33.94 -1.72 17.20
CA ARG A 82 34.76 -2.12 16.06
C ARG A 82 35.32 -0.86 15.44
N ILE A 83 36.64 -0.69 15.48
CA ILE A 83 37.32 0.39 14.76
C ILE A 83 37.95 -0.19 13.50
N ARG A 84 37.47 0.24 12.33
CA ARG A 84 37.99 -0.20 11.03
C ARG A 84 38.25 1.01 10.14
N ASN A 85 39.50 1.19 9.73
CA ASN A 85 39.89 2.25 8.78
C ASN A 85 39.44 3.66 9.21
N GLY A 86 39.44 3.95 10.52
CA GLY A 86 39.02 5.24 11.05
C GLY A 86 37.52 5.40 11.19
N ILE A 87 36.77 4.31 11.07
CA ILE A 87 35.35 4.25 11.35
C ILE A 87 35.18 3.54 12.69
N LEU A 88 34.60 4.22 13.66
CA LEU A 88 34.25 3.71 14.98
C LEU A 88 32.78 3.28 14.97
N HIS A 89 32.54 1.98 15.14
CA HIS A 89 31.19 1.42 15.31
C HIS A 89 30.92 1.20 16.80
N ILE A 90 29.98 1.97 17.36
CA ILE A 90 29.55 1.82 18.75
C ILE A 90 28.46 0.74 18.80
N PRO A 91 28.57 -0.29 19.67
CA PRO A 91 27.53 -1.30 19.81
C PRO A 91 26.15 -0.69 20.12
N HIS A 92 25.08 -1.29 19.60
CA HIS A 92 23.71 -0.88 19.90
C HIS A 92 23.27 -1.48 21.25
N ASP A 93 23.93 -1.03 22.31
CA ASP A 93 23.61 -1.37 23.70
C ASP A 93 23.35 -0.10 24.51
N LEU A 94 22.07 0.17 24.79
CA LEU A 94 21.64 1.36 25.52
C LEU A 94 22.14 1.36 26.98
N ALA A 95 22.52 0.21 27.55
CA ALA A 95 23.09 0.15 28.89
C ALA A 95 24.42 0.92 28.98
N LEU A 96 25.12 1.11 27.85
CA LEU A 96 26.37 1.87 27.78
C LEU A 96 26.20 3.36 28.14
N ILE A 97 25.00 3.92 27.97
CA ILE A 97 24.71 5.32 28.33
C ILE A 97 24.91 5.56 29.82
N LYS A 98 24.66 4.55 30.66
CA LYS A 98 24.87 4.64 32.12
C LYS A 98 26.34 4.87 32.49
N GLN A 99 27.28 4.49 31.61
CA GLN A 99 28.72 4.68 31.82
C GLN A 99 29.19 6.12 31.55
N LYS A 100 28.33 6.98 30.95
CA LYS A 100 28.59 8.38 30.54
C LYS A 100 29.71 8.59 29.51
N SER A 101 30.71 7.73 29.48
CA SER A 101 31.83 7.76 28.55
C SER A 101 32.42 6.37 28.38
N PHE A 102 33.19 6.16 27.33
CA PHE A 102 34.08 5.01 27.18
C PHE A 102 35.48 5.48 26.80
N THR A 103 36.46 4.62 26.95
CA THR A 103 37.86 5.00 26.78
C THR A 103 38.46 4.30 25.57
N ILE A 104 39.18 5.05 24.72
CA ILE A 104 40.00 4.50 23.64
C ILE A 104 41.48 4.58 24.02
N ARG A 105 42.17 3.45 23.93
CA ARG A 105 43.63 3.34 24.11
C ARG A 105 44.29 3.12 22.77
N VAL A 106 45.26 3.97 22.42
CA VAL A 106 45.96 3.92 21.13
C VAL A 106 47.39 3.48 21.35
N TYR A 107 47.81 2.43 20.65
CA TYR A 107 49.14 1.84 20.76
C TYR A 107 49.87 1.82 19.41
N ASP A 108 51.20 1.84 19.49
CA ASP A 108 52.06 1.40 18.39
C ASP A 108 51.83 -0.11 18.16
N ARG A 109 51.38 -0.50 16.96
CA ARG A 109 51.11 -1.93 16.70
C ARG A 109 52.35 -2.83 16.78
N LYS A 110 53.53 -2.30 16.46
CA LYS A 110 54.79 -3.07 16.50
C LYS A 110 55.40 -3.09 17.89
N LYS A 111 55.43 -1.95 18.57
CA LYS A 111 56.11 -1.81 19.87
C LYS A 111 55.20 -2.09 21.06
N LYS A 112 53.88 -2.14 20.85
CA LYS A 112 52.85 -2.23 21.90
C LYS A 112 52.96 -1.13 22.96
N THR A 113 53.58 -0.01 22.64
CA THR A 113 53.70 1.14 23.53
C THR A 113 52.39 1.94 23.47
N LEU A 114 51.78 2.20 24.63
CA LEU A 114 50.61 3.06 24.75
C LEU A 114 51.02 4.49 24.42
N TYR A 115 50.35 5.11 23.46
CA TYR A 115 50.52 6.53 23.16
C TYR A 115 49.62 7.41 24.02
N SER A 116 48.36 7.02 24.19
CA SER A 116 47.38 7.80 24.93
C SER A 116 46.14 6.98 25.28
N GLU A 117 45.48 7.38 26.36
CA GLU A 117 44.18 6.91 26.81
C GLU A 117 43.21 8.10 26.75
N ILE A 118 42.17 7.99 25.91
CA ILE A 118 41.30 9.10 25.56
C ILE A 118 39.87 8.77 25.95
N PRO A 119 39.27 9.45 26.94
CA PRO A 119 37.85 9.29 27.26
C PRO A 119 37.00 9.97 26.17
N ILE A 120 35.95 9.29 25.74
CA ILE A 120 34.97 9.77 24.78
C ILE A 120 33.61 9.81 25.49
N PRO A 121 33.04 11.00 25.74
CA PRO A 121 31.72 11.09 26.35
C PRO A 121 30.65 10.57 25.38
N TYR A 122 29.69 9.83 25.92
CA TYR A 122 28.44 9.54 25.21
C TYR A 122 27.57 10.79 25.23
N HIS A 123 26.90 11.03 24.11
CA HIS A 123 25.75 11.91 24.07
C HIS A 123 24.54 11.06 24.44
N PHE A 124 23.64 11.61 25.25
CA PHE A 124 22.39 10.95 25.57
C PHE A 124 21.27 12.00 25.65
N PRO A 125 20.01 11.60 25.40
CA PRO A 125 18.92 12.55 25.49
C PRO A 125 18.72 12.92 26.97
N VAL A 126 18.61 14.21 27.24
CA VAL A 126 18.40 14.79 28.57
C VAL A 126 17.00 15.37 28.74
N ALA A 127 16.34 15.71 27.64
CA ALA A 127 14.94 16.09 27.62
C ALA A 127 14.28 15.57 26.35
N ILE A 128 12.98 15.33 26.43
CA ILE A 128 12.15 14.90 25.31
C ILE A 128 10.87 15.71 25.31
N LYS A 129 10.37 16.01 24.12
CA LYS A 129 9.14 16.75 23.92
C LYS A 129 8.35 16.09 22.80
N PRO A 130 7.11 15.63 23.07
CA PRO A 130 6.19 15.24 22.02
C PRO A 130 6.01 16.38 21.00
N GLU A 131 5.96 16.05 19.71
CA GLU A 131 5.70 17.00 18.66
C GLU A 131 4.56 16.51 17.77
N LEU A 132 3.66 17.44 17.45
CA LEU A 132 2.52 17.26 16.58
C LEU A 132 2.57 18.36 15.51
N PRO A 133 2.09 18.11 14.28
CA PRO A 133 1.87 19.17 13.31
C PRO A 133 0.94 20.25 13.87
N ASP A 134 1.10 21.50 13.43
CA ASP A 134 0.18 22.58 13.83
C ASP A 134 -1.20 22.45 13.15
N ASP A 135 -1.20 21.98 11.89
CA ASP A 135 -2.38 21.80 11.06
C ASP A 135 -2.72 20.30 10.93
N PHE A 136 -3.61 19.84 11.80
CA PHE A 136 -4.19 18.50 11.75
C PHE A 136 -5.62 18.52 12.25
N VAL A 137 -6.36 17.46 11.94
CA VAL A 137 -7.76 17.32 12.35
C VAL A 137 -7.83 16.96 13.83
N LYS A 138 -8.39 17.85 14.65
CA LYS A 138 -8.53 17.69 16.10
C LYS A 138 -9.92 17.16 16.45
N ALA A 139 -10.23 15.96 15.98
CA ALA A 139 -11.54 15.35 16.20
C ALA A 139 -11.47 13.83 16.46
N PRO A 140 -12.46 13.24 17.17
CA PRO A 140 -12.50 11.81 17.47
C PRO A 140 -12.38 10.93 16.22
N GLY A 141 -11.61 9.85 16.31
CA GLY A 141 -11.43 8.86 15.25
C GLY A 141 -10.40 9.24 14.17
N PHE A 142 -9.85 10.46 14.22
CA PHE A 142 -8.77 10.89 13.34
C PHE A 142 -7.40 10.54 13.93
N ASN A 143 -6.38 10.59 13.07
CA ASN A 143 -4.99 10.43 13.48
C ASN A 143 -4.10 11.51 12.87
N THR A 144 -2.96 11.76 13.51
CA THR A 144 -1.97 12.73 13.05
C THR A 144 -0.56 12.14 13.20
N PRO A 145 0.39 12.48 12.31
CA PRO A 145 1.79 12.11 12.50
C PRO A 145 2.32 12.52 13.86
N PHE A 146 3.11 11.65 14.47
CA PHE A 146 3.68 11.86 15.80
C PHE A 146 5.21 11.84 15.75
N ALA A 147 5.84 12.78 16.44
CA ALA A 147 7.28 12.87 16.55
C ALA A 147 7.73 13.16 17.99
N LEU A 148 9.03 12.97 18.25
CA LEU A 148 9.69 13.42 19.48
C LEU A 148 10.84 14.36 19.13
N ALA A 149 10.86 15.55 19.70
CA ALA A 149 12.07 16.35 19.80
C ALA A 149 12.89 15.88 21.01
N LEU A 150 14.15 15.56 20.77
CA LEU A 150 15.13 15.19 21.79
C LEU A 150 16.11 16.34 21.96
N GLN A 151 16.39 16.72 23.21
CA GLN A 151 17.54 17.54 23.57
C GLN A 151 18.64 16.63 24.09
N TRP A 152 19.85 16.77 23.55
CA TRP A 152 21.01 15.95 23.90
C TRP A 152 21.87 16.61 24.98
N SER A 153 22.67 15.81 25.67
CA SER A 153 23.58 16.26 26.72
C SER A 153 24.66 17.25 26.27
N ASP A 154 24.92 17.36 24.95
CA ASP A 154 25.80 18.37 24.35
C ASP A 154 25.08 19.67 23.97
N GLY A 155 23.78 19.78 24.27
CA GLY A 155 22.92 20.92 23.97
C GLY A 155 22.29 20.89 22.57
N SER A 156 22.65 19.94 21.71
CA SER A 156 22.05 19.79 20.39
C SER A 156 20.62 19.25 20.48
N THR A 157 19.87 19.34 19.38
CA THR A 157 18.49 18.81 19.29
C THR A 157 18.33 17.92 18.06
N SER A 158 17.39 16.98 18.12
CA SER A 158 17.01 16.14 16.98
C SER A 158 15.54 15.74 17.03
N VAL A 159 14.91 15.50 15.87
CA VAL A 159 13.52 15.03 15.78
C VAL A 159 13.47 13.57 15.35
N VAL A 160 12.64 12.77 16.01
CA VAL A 160 12.41 11.35 15.73
C VAL A 160 10.97 11.17 15.24
N ASN A 161 10.76 10.87 13.95
CA ASN A 161 9.42 10.84 13.34
C ASN A 161 9.07 9.59 12.50
N GLN A 162 10.01 8.71 12.08
CA GLN A 162 9.71 7.40 11.45
C GLN A 162 10.96 6.46 11.33
N LYS A 163 10.77 5.13 11.22
CA LYS A 163 11.79 4.02 11.11
C LYS A 163 12.42 3.95 9.70
N ARG A 164 13.62 3.42 9.40
CA ARG A 164 14.49 2.35 9.96
C ARG A 164 15.92 2.70 9.47
N GLY A 165 16.89 2.85 10.37
CA GLY A 165 18.27 3.26 10.04
C GLY A 165 18.77 4.46 10.86
N GLY A 166 17.85 5.15 11.54
CA GLY A 166 18.19 6.13 12.58
C GLY A 166 18.65 5.45 13.88
N MET A 167 19.43 6.21 14.64
CA MET A 167 20.14 5.82 15.86
C MET A 167 19.22 5.62 17.08
N ILE A 168 18.08 6.32 17.11
CA ILE A 168 16.98 6.15 18.05
C ILE A 168 15.68 6.09 17.26
N SER A 169 14.74 5.28 17.71
CA SER A 169 13.41 5.15 17.14
C SER A 169 12.32 5.45 18.17
N LEU A 170 11.11 5.70 17.69
CA LEU A 170 9.92 5.79 18.55
C LEU A 170 9.64 4.49 19.34
N ALA A 171 10.27 3.35 19.02
CA ALA A 171 10.12 2.13 19.81
C ALA A 171 10.97 2.10 21.09
N ASP A 172 11.92 3.05 21.22
CA ASP A 172 12.84 3.15 22.35
C ASP A 172 12.28 4.04 23.47
N PHE A 173 11.04 4.50 23.31
CA PHE A 173 10.29 5.31 24.27
C PHE A 173 8.96 4.65 24.62
N ASN A 174 8.46 4.99 25.79
CA ASN A 174 7.10 4.70 26.21
C ASN A 174 6.25 5.97 26.15
N TYR A 175 4.94 5.76 26.09
CA TYR A 175 3.97 6.83 25.94
C TYR A 175 2.80 6.63 26.87
N ARG A 176 2.34 7.72 27.47
CA ARG A 176 1.01 7.81 28.07
C ARG A 176 0.21 8.80 27.24
N VAL A 177 -0.97 8.40 26.81
CA VAL A 177 -1.86 9.26 26.02
C VAL A 177 -3.22 9.26 26.68
N GLU A 178 -3.72 10.45 26.99
CA GLU A 178 -5.08 10.67 27.45
C GLU A 178 -5.93 11.09 26.25
N GLY A 179 -7.07 10.42 26.02
CA GLY A 179 -7.93 10.68 24.87
C GLY A 179 -7.44 10.07 23.55
N GLY A 180 -6.48 9.15 23.58
CA GLY A 180 -5.91 8.55 22.37
C GLY A 180 -4.88 7.45 22.63
N GLU A 181 -4.13 7.11 21.59
CA GLU A 181 -3.01 6.16 21.65
C GLU A 181 -2.00 6.43 20.54
N ILE A 182 -0.73 6.04 20.73
CA ILE A 182 0.28 6.09 19.67
C ILE A 182 0.42 4.71 19.04
N LYS A 183 0.17 4.62 17.73
CA LYS A 183 0.38 3.40 16.92
C LYS A 183 1.08 3.77 15.63
N ARG A 184 2.05 2.95 15.20
CA ARG A 184 2.71 3.11 13.88
C ARG A 184 3.15 4.56 13.58
N ASN A 185 3.73 5.24 14.57
CA ASN A 185 4.22 6.64 14.50
C ASN A 185 3.12 7.70 14.25
N HIS A 186 1.88 7.39 14.62
CA HIS A 186 0.76 8.33 14.57
C HIS A 186 0.08 8.35 15.94
N LEU A 187 -0.40 9.53 16.32
CA LEU A 187 -1.34 9.71 17.42
C LEU A 187 -2.74 9.45 16.87
N TYR A 188 -3.42 8.44 17.39
CA TYR A 188 -4.82 8.13 17.12
C TYR A 188 -5.68 8.71 18.23
N ILE A 189 -6.59 9.61 17.89
CA ILE A 189 -7.58 10.17 18.82
C ILE A 189 -8.70 9.14 18.96
N TRP A 190 -9.11 8.83 20.18
CA TRP A 190 -10.15 7.83 20.40
C TRP A 190 -11.44 8.18 19.64
N PRO A 191 -12.14 7.19 19.06
CA PRO A 191 -13.36 7.44 18.30
C PRO A 191 -14.54 7.82 19.19
N ASP A 192 -14.54 7.37 20.46
CA ASP A 192 -15.57 7.72 21.44
C ASP A 192 -15.24 9.07 22.08
N ALA A 193 -16.00 10.10 21.72
CA ALA A 193 -15.83 11.45 22.25
C ALA A 193 -16.07 11.53 23.77
N TYR A 194 -16.88 10.64 24.35
CA TYR A 194 -17.16 10.62 25.78
C TYR A 194 -16.01 10.04 26.60
N ALA A 195 -15.12 9.26 25.95
CA ALA A 195 -13.90 8.76 26.57
C ALA A 195 -12.79 9.82 26.64
N ILE A 196 -12.99 11.01 26.07
CA ILE A 196 -11.99 12.07 26.00
C ILE A 196 -12.33 13.15 27.05
N PRO A 197 -11.63 13.19 28.19
CA PRO A 197 -11.97 14.07 29.29
C PRO A 197 -11.79 15.54 28.87
N ASN A 198 -12.80 16.37 29.14
CA ASN A 198 -12.78 17.81 28.88
C ASN A 198 -12.30 18.19 27.46
N HIS A 199 -12.63 17.35 26.46
CA HIS A 199 -12.24 17.54 25.06
C HIS A 199 -10.73 17.67 24.84
N THR A 200 -9.91 17.20 25.78
CA THR A 200 -8.47 17.41 25.76
C THR A 200 -7.75 16.10 25.51
N VAL A 201 -6.88 16.10 24.50
CA VAL A 201 -5.90 15.03 24.28
C VAL A 201 -4.59 15.49 24.86
N ALA A 202 -3.93 14.65 25.66
CA ALA A 202 -2.63 14.94 26.24
C ALA A 202 -1.67 13.79 25.97
N VAL A 203 -0.47 14.11 25.51
CA VAL A 203 0.59 13.15 25.19
C VAL A 203 1.79 13.39 26.10
N TYR A 204 2.23 12.32 26.74
CA TYR A 204 3.44 12.26 27.54
C TYR A 204 4.40 11.23 26.93
N ALA A 205 5.69 11.53 26.94
CA ALA A 205 6.73 10.60 26.54
C ALA A 205 7.74 10.41 27.67
N TYR A 206 8.32 9.21 27.78
CA TYR A 206 9.41 8.91 28.69
C TYR A 206 10.34 7.86 28.09
N GLY A 207 11.61 7.91 28.49
CA GLY A 207 12.61 6.94 28.06
C GLY A 207 12.25 5.54 28.56
N LYS A 208 12.32 4.53 27.68
CA LYS A 208 12.14 3.14 28.12
C LYS A 208 13.37 2.64 28.88
N ASP A 209 14.53 2.82 28.27
CA ASP A 209 15.84 2.44 28.83
C ASP A 209 16.73 3.65 29.13
N PHE A 210 16.20 4.87 28.90
CA PHE A 210 16.88 6.11 29.17
C PHE A 210 16.43 6.70 30.52
N PRO A 211 17.34 7.26 31.34
CA PRO A 211 17.01 7.94 32.59
C PRO A 211 16.46 9.35 32.32
N ILE A 212 15.45 9.45 31.46
CA ILE A 212 14.79 10.71 31.11
C ILE A 212 13.47 10.75 31.86
N PRO A 213 13.19 11.82 32.63
CA PRO A 213 11.91 11.97 33.28
C PRO A 213 10.77 12.01 32.25
N GLU A 214 9.55 11.82 32.72
CA GLU A 214 8.36 12.08 31.91
C GLU A 214 8.39 13.53 31.40
N SER A 215 8.10 13.71 30.11
CA SER A 215 8.03 15.04 29.51
C SER A 215 6.87 15.84 30.07
N ASP A 216 6.93 17.16 29.90
CA ASP A 216 5.72 17.97 29.94
C ASP A 216 4.71 17.44 28.90
N ALA A 217 3.42 17.56 29.23
CA ALA A 217 2.36 17.17 28.33
C ALA A 217 2.31 18.11 27.13
N VAL A 218 2.27 17.54 25.92
CA VAL A 218 1.69 18.28 24.79
C VAL A 218 0.21 17.97 24.75
N SER A 219 -0.58 19.01 24.97
CA SER A 219 -2.04 18.90 25.00
C SER A 219 -2.69 19.84 23.99
N PHE A 220 -3.84 19.43 23.49
CA PHE A 220 -4.68 20.25 22.63
C PHE A 220 -6.15 19.93 22.88
N LYS A 221 -6.99 20.95 22.74
CA LYS A 221 -8.45 20.80 22.71
C LYS A 221 -8.90 20.32 21.33
N LEU A 222 -9.86 19.41 21.32
CA LEU A 222 -10.58 19.01 20.12
C LEU A 222 -11.44 20.17 19.62
N ASP A 223 -11.51 20.32 18.30
CA ASP A 223 -12.32 21.35 17.65
C ASP A 223 -13.59 20.78 16.98
N TYR A 224 -13.66 19.45 16.80
CA TYR A 224 -14.80 18.74 16.20
C TYR A 224 -15.19 19.24 14.79
N LYS A 225 -14.29 19.93 14.08
CA LYS A 225 -14.54 20.50 12.74
C LYS A 225 -14.38 19.50 11.60
N ALA A 226 -14.29 18.22 11.96
CA ALA A 226 -14.05 17.16 10.99
C ALA A 226 -15.28 16.92 10.08
N LYS A 227 -14.97 16.36 8.91
CA LYS A 227 -15.98 15.88 7.95
C LYS A 227 -16.03 14.37 8.05
N TYR A 228 -17.05 13.87 8.72
CA TYR A 228 -17.29 12.45 8.92
C TYR A 228 -18.05 11.84 7.74
N SER A 229 -17.86 10.54 7.53
CA SER A 229 -18.66 9.77 6.58
C SER A 229 -19.07 8.42 7.16
N TYR A 230 -20.34 8.08 6.99
CA TYR A 230 -20.90 6.76 7.25
C TYR A 230 -21.47 6.22 5.94
N ASN A 231 -20.86 5.16 5.40
CA ASN A 231 -21.28 4.57 4.14
C ASN A 231 -21.64 3.10 4.36
N THR A 232 -22.84 2.72 3.94
CA THR A 232 -23.23 1.32 3.79
C THR A 232 -23.48 1.02 2.32
N SER A 233 -23.13 -0.20 1.92
CA SER A 233 -23.41 -0.74 0.60
C SER A 233 -23.86 -2.17 0.75
N ALA A 234 -24.98 -2.50 0.13
CA ALA A 234 -25.41 -3.88 0.00
C ALA A 234 -24.48 -4.65 -0.96
N SER A 235 -24.63 -5.97 -0.97
CA SER A 235 -23.84 -6.84 -1.85
C SER A 235 -24.25 -6.67 -3.30
N ASP A 236 -23.28 -6.60 -4.20
CA ASP A 236 -23.54 -6.65 -5.64
C ASP A 236 -23.95 -8.07 -6.07
N GLY A 237 -24.78 -8.14 -7.11
CA GLY A 237 -25.18 -9.39 -7.74
C GLY A 237 -24.03 -10.04 -8.49
N ARG A 238 -23.96 -11.38 -8.42
CA ARG A 238 -22.93 -12.14 -9.13
C ARG A 238 -23.13 -12.13 -10.64
N MET A 239 -22.03 -12.14 -11.36
CA MET A 239 -22.05 -12.29 -12.81
C MET A 239 -22.50 -13.70 -13.20
N GLY A 240 -23.29 -13.78 -14.26
CA GLY A 240 -23.65 -15.03 -14.90
C GLY A 240 -22.50 -15.65 -15.69
N PHE A 241 -22.49 -16.97 -15.77
CA PHE A 241 -21.53 -17.76 -16.53
C PHE A 241 -21.87 -17.71 -18.02
N SER A 242 -20.85 -17.61 -18.87
CA SER A 242 -21.07 -17.72 -20.31
C SER A 242 -21.26 -19.17 -20.72
N GLY A 243 -22.11 -19.41 -21.70
CA GLY A 243 -22.33 -20.74 -22.28
C GLY A 243 -21.11 -21.21 -23.07
N SER A 244 -20.87 -22.52 -23.08
CA SER A 244 -19.82 -23.11 -23.90
C SER A 244 -20.22 -23.12 -25.38
N SER A 245 -19.23 -23.06 -26.27
CA SER A 245 -19.49 -23.17 -27.71
C SER A 245 -19.71 -24.63 -28.11
N GLY A 246 -20.58 -24.85 -29.08
CA GLY A 246 -20.83 -26.15 -29.66
C GLY A 246 -19.63 -26.67 -30.46
N PHE A 247 -19.47 -27.98 -30.48
CA PHE A 247 -18.40 -28.64 -31.22
C PHE A 247 -18.70 -28.64 -32.72
N SER A 248 -17.68 -28.51 -33.57
CA SER A 248 -17.88 -28.70 -35.00
C SER A 248 -18.13 -30.17 -35.32
N GLY A 249 -19.02 -30.44 -36.28
CA GLY A 249 -19.32 -31.77 -36.75
C GLY A 249 -18.15 -32.39 -37.52
N SER A 250 -17.94 -33.69 -37.33
CA SER A 250 -17.12 -34.50 -38.23
C SER A 250 -17.84 -34.70 -39.57
N SER A 251 -17.18 -35.30 -40.56
CA SER A 251 -17.74 -35.39 -41.92
C SER A 251 -19.17 -35.95 -41.96
N GLY A 252 -20.08 -35.17 -42.55
CA GLY A 252 -21.51 -35.45 -42.65
C GLY A 252 -22.30 -35.29 -41.34
N CYS A 253 -21.63 -35.02 -40.21
CA CYS A 253 -22.27 -34.78 -38.92
C CYS A 253 -22.59 -33.30 -38.70
N HIS A 254 -23.66 -33.04 -37.97
CA HIS A 254 -24.04 -31.70 -37.55
C HIS A 254 -23.05 -31.09 -36.57
N GLY A 255 -22.91 -29.77 -36.62
CA GLY A 255 -22.29 -29.01 -35.54
C GLY A 255 -23.19 -29.00 -34.31
N GLY A 256 -22.59 -29.00 -33.13
CA GLY A 256 -23.28 -28.83 -31.86
C GLY A 256 -23.74 -27.40 -31.68
N ASN A 257 -24.84 -27.21 -30.94
CA ASN A 257 -25.31 -25.87 -30.59
C ASN A 257 -24.43 -25.27 -29.49
N GLY A 258 -24.31 -23.95 -29.49
CA GLY A 258 -23.76 -23.21 -28.36
C GLY A 258 -24.74 -23.24 -27.18
N GLU A 259 -24.19 -23.37 -25.97
CA GLU A 259 -24.97 -23.28 -24.74
C GLU A 259 -25.34 -21.83 -24.45
N TRP A 260 -26.39 -21.64 -23.68
CA TRP A 260 -26.84 -20.31 -23.30
C TRP A 260 -26.00 -19.78 -22.15
N GLY A 261 -25.87 -18.47 -22.05
CA GLY A 261 -25.35 -17.86 -20.82
C GLY A 261 -26.30 -18.08 -19.65
N SER A 262 -25.80 -17.92 -18.43
CA SER A 262 -26.62 -17.86 -17.22
C SER A 262 -26.93 -16.41 -16.86
N PRO A 263 -28.08 -16.11 -16.22
CA PRO A 263 -28.43 -14.76 -15.81
C PRO A 263 -27.43 -14.22 -14.79
N GLY A 264 -27.27 -12.89 -14.77
CA GLY A 264 -26.65 -12.21 -13.63
C GLY A 264 -27.61 -12.15 -12.46
N GLU A 265 -27.10 -12.25 -11.23
CA GLU A 265 -27.92 -12.11 -10.03
C GLU A 265 -28.25 -10.63 -9.77
N ASN A 266 -29.34 -10.38 -9.07
CA ASN A 266 -29.70 -9.01 -8.67
C ASN A 266 -28.76 -8.52 -7.57
N GLY A 267 -28.53 -7.21 -7.51
CA GLY A 267 -27.91 -6.58 -6.36
C GLY A 267 -28.86 -6.57 -5.16
N GLU A 268 -28.30 -6.65 -3.96
CA GLU A 268 -29.08 -6.62 -2.72
C GLU A 268 -29.62 -5.20 -2.42
N PRO A 269 -30.76 -5.08 -1.73
CA PRO A 269 -31.25 -3.79 -1.25
C PRO A 269 -30.28 -3.16 -0.24
N GLY A 270 -30.11 -1.85 -0.34
CA GLY A 270 -29.34 -1.03 0.59
C GLY A 270 -29.89 -1.13 2.01
N HIS A 271 -28.99 -1.02 2.99
CA HIS A 271 -29.40 -1.09 4.39
C HIS A 271 -30.16 0.16 4.82
N ASP A 272 -31.23 -0.04 5.57
CA ASP A 272 -31.90 1.06 6.24
C ASP A 272 -31.03 1.61 7.38
N ILE A 273 -30.97 2.94 7.50
CA ILE A 273 -30.14 3.64 8.47
C ILE A 273 -31.03 4.48 9.38
N LYS A 274 -30.84 4.34 10.70
CA LYS A 274 -31.39 5.26 11.69
C LYS A 274 -30.30 6.21 12.17
N VAL A 275 -30.57 7.50 12.09
CA VAL A 275 -29.71 8.56 12.62
C VAL A 275 -30.48 9.24 13.76
N THR A 276 -29.90 9.34 14.96
CA THR A 276 -30.44 10.19 16.03
C THR A 276 -29.53 11.37 16.26
N VAL A 277 -30.09 12.57 16.33
CA VAL A 277 -29.36 13.84 16.38
C VAL A 277 -29.84 14.66 17.57
N ASP A 278 -28.90 15.09 18.40
CA ASP A 278 -29.12 16.06 19.47
C ASP A 278 -28.07 17.17 19.38
N ALA A 279 -28.35 18.33 19.98
CA ALA A 279 -27.41 19.43 20.01
C ALA A 279 -27.40 20.10 21.39
N TYR A 280 -26.21 20.50 21.83
CA TYR A 280 -26.02 21.19 23.10
C TYR A 280 -24.89 22.23 22.99
N PHE A 281 -24.92 23.24 23.85
CA PHE A 281 -23.82 24.20 23.97
C PHE A 281 -22.78 23.66 24.94
N ASP A 282 -21.52 23.59 24.49
CA ASP A 282 -20.41 23.08 25.27
C ASP A 282 -19.68 24.22 25.99
N ASP A 283 -19.74 24.25 27.31
CA ASP A 283 -19.14 25.33 28.11
C ASP A 283 -17.60 25.33 28.09
N ILE A 284 -16.94 24.20 27.80
CA ILE A 284 -15.48 24.10 27.79
C ILE A 284 -14.91 24.62 26.46
N LEU A 285 -15.62 24.35 25.37
CA LEU A 285 -15.24 24.77 24.02
C LEU A 285 -15.91 26.08 23.58
N GLN A 286 -16.94 26.53 24.29
CA GLN A 286 -17.72 27.73 23.95
C GLN A 286 -18.28 27.65 22.51
N THR A 287 -18.77 26.47 22.12
CA THR A 287 -19.37 26.20 20.80
C THR A 287 -20.56 25.25 20.95
N THR A 288 -21.46 25.25 19.97
CA THR A 288 -22.52 24.25 19.90
C THR A 288 -22.00 22.99 19.23
N LEU A 289 -22.23 21.85 19.87
CA LEU A 289 -21.89 20.53 19.34
C LEU A 289 -23.16 19.76 19.00
N VAL A 290 -23.08 19.00 17.91
CA VAL A 290 -24.12 18.08 17.45
C VAL A 290 -23.66 16.65 17.73
N ASP A 291 -24.38 15.96 18.60
CA ASP A 291 -24.17 14.54 18.90
C ASP A 291 -25.06 13.71 17.98
N THR A 292 -24.44 12.78 17.25
CA THR A 292 -25.13 11.92 16.29
C THR A 292 -24.80 10.46 16.51
N LYS A 293 -25.82 9.61 16.61
CA LYS A 293 -25.68 8.16 16.56
C LYS A 293 -26.25 7.63 15.25
N VAL A 294 -25.42 6.95 14.46
CA VAL A 294 -25.82 6.31 13.21
C VAL A 294 -25.89 4.81 13.42
N THR A 295 -27.06 4.22 13.22
CA THR A 295 -27.33 2.78 13.38
C THR A 295 -27.72 2.18 12.04
N ASP A 296 -26.99 1.17 11.61
CA ASP A 296 -27.42 0.30 10.51
C ASP A 296 -28.44 -0.69 11.06
N LEU A 297 -29.68 -0.60 10.57
CA LEU A 297 -30.81 -1.38 11.07
C LEU A 297 -30.72 -2.85 10.64
N GLN A 298 -29.95 -3.16 9.58
CA GLN A 298 -29.73 -4.54 9.13
C GLN A 298 -28.71 -5.25 10.01
N THR A 299 -27.62 -4.57 10.37
CA THR A 299 -26.52 -5.19 11.15
C THR A 299 -26.58 -4.92 12.66
N GLY A 300 -27.41 -3.95 13.09
CA GLY A 300 -27.50 -3.49 14.48
C GLY A 300 -26.28 -2.69 14.96
N ARG A 301 -25.29 -2.44 14.09
CA ARG A 301 -24.06 -1.72 14.46
C ARG A 301 -24.33 -0.22 14.54
N SER A 302 -23.73 0.41 15.55
CA SER A 302 -23.87 1.85 15.79
C SER A 302 -22.50 2.55 15.82
N ASN A 303 -22.43 3.74 15.24
CA ASN A 303 -21.30 4.66 15.39
C ASN A 303 -21.80 5.96 16.02
N PHE A 304 -20.96 6.57 16.85
CA PHE A 304 -21.23 7.84 17.51
C PHE A 304 -20.30 8.92 16.95
N TYR A 305 -20.85 10.10 16.71
CA TYR A 305 -20.15 11.25 16.15
C TYR A 305 -20.48 12.47 16.99
N ARG A 306 -19.48 13.31 17.25
CA ARG A 306 -19.63 14.64 17.82
C ARG A 306 -19.05 15.64 16.84
N ILE A 307 -19.83 16.65 16.50
CA ILE A 307 -19.59 17.51 15.34
C ILE A 307 -19.75 18.97 15.76
N ASP A 308 -18.81 19.83 15.40
CA ASP A 308 -19.00 21.27 15.55
C ASP A 308 -20.14 21.74 14.63
N ALA A 309 -21.10 22.47 15.21
CA ALA A 309 -22.35 22.80 14.54
C ALA A 309 -22.20 23.80 13.38
N GLU A 310 -21.06 24.49 13.27
CA GLU A 310 -20.81 25.51 12.23
C GLU A 310 -19.85 25.01 11.15
N GLN A 311 -18.82 24.27 11.55
CA GLN A 311 -17.67 23.94 10.68
C GLN A 311 -17.55 22.44 10.40
N GLY A 312 -18.19 21.58 11.19
CA GLY A 312 -18.20 20.13 11.00
C GLY A 312 -19.27 19.66 10.01
N SER A 313 -19.20 18.38 9.64
CA SER A 313 -20.31 17.72 8.92
C SER A 313 -20.25 16.20 9.03
N LEU A 314 -21.39 15.55 8.84
CA LEU A 314 -21.50 14.09 8.68
C LEU A 314 -22.25 13.77 7.39
N PHE A 315 -21.61 12.98 6.54
CA PHE A 315 -22.23 12.42 5.34
C PHE A 315 -22.69 10.99 5.59
N VAL A 316 -23.98 10.72 5.41
CA VAL A 316 -24.59 9.39 5.59
C VAL A 316 -25.07 8.88 4.23
N ARG A 317 -24.61 7.70 3.83
CA ARG A 317 -24.97 7.08 2.56
C ARG A 317 -25.46 5.66 2.75
N ALA A 318 -26.65 5.38 2.22
CA ALA A 318 -27.20 4.03 2.05
C ALA A 318 -27.23 3.68 0.56
N ARG A 319 -26.49 2.64 0.15
CA ARG A 319 -26.41 2.23 -1.26
C ARG A 319 -26.90 0.80 -1.46
N GLY A 320 -27.76 0.60 -2.46
CA GLY A 320 -28.07 -0.74 -2.98
C GLY A 320 -26.89 -1.34 -3.78
N GLY A 321 -26.88 -2.66 -3.89
CA GLY A 321 -25.88 -3.39 -4.66
C GLY A 321 -26.15 -3.29 -6.17
N ASP A 322 -25.11 -3.31 -6.98
CA ASP A 322 -25.24 -3.36 -8.43
C ASP A 322 -25.73 -4.73 -8.90
N GLY A 323 -26.48 -4.78 -9.99
CA GLY A 323 -26.87 -6.02 -10.64
C GLY A 323 -25.70 -6.69 -11.35
N GLY A 324 -25.65 -8.02 -11.27
CA GLY A 324 -24.64 -8.83 -11.95
C GLY A 324 -24.83 -8.83 -13.46
N ARG A 325 -23.72 -8.90 -14.20
CA ARG A 325 -23.77 -9.03 -15.66
C ARG A 325 -24.30 -10.40 -16.08
N GLY A 326 -25.16 -10.47 -17.09
CA GLY A 326 -25.58 -11.74 -17.70
C GLY A 326 -24.45 -12.41 -18.50
N GLY A 327 -24.40 -13.73 -18.46
CA GLY A 327 -23.46 -14.53 -19.23
C GLY A 327 -23.74 -14.49 -20.72
N SER A 328 -22.69 -14.54 -21.55
CA SER A 328 -22.86 -14.58 -23.01
C SER A 328 -23.22 -15.99 -23.47
N GLY A 329 -23.96 -16.12 -24.57
CA GLY A 329 -24.19 -17.42 -25.20
C GLY A 329 -22.95 -17.90 -25.94
N GLY A 330 -22.75 -19.22 -25.98
CA GLY A 330 -21.69 -19.86 -26.75
C GLY A 330 -22.01 -19.89 -28.25
N ASN A 331 -20.99 -20.01 -29.09
CA ASN A 331 -21.21 -20.08 -30.53
C ASN A 331 -21.67 -21.49 -30.94
N GLY A 332 -22.49 -21.59 -31.99
CA GLY A 332 -22.77 -22.86 -32.64
C GLY A 332 -21.55 -23.37 -33.40
N GLY A 333 -21.35 -24.68 -33.38
CA GLY A 333 -20.29 -25.34 -34.13
C GLY A 333 -20.65 -25.51 -35.59
N ASP A 334 -19.66 -25.51 -36.49
CA ASP A 334 -19.90 -25.73 -37.92
C ASP A 334 -20.29 -27.18 -38.19
N GLY A 335 -21.12 -27.40 -39.21
CA GLY A 335 -21.44 -28.73 -39.69
C GLY A 335 -20.29 -29.31 -40.53
N GLY A 336 -20.04 -30.60 -40.39
CA GLY A 336 -18.96 -31.25 -41.12
C GLY A 336 -19.29 -31.49 -42.58
N ALA A 337 -18.29 -31.37 -43.45
CA ALA A 337 -18.45 -31.61 -44.88
C ALA A 337 -18.85 -33.08 -45.16
N GLY A 338 -19.71 -33.30 -46.13
CA GLY A 338 -20.02 -34.63 -46.63
C GLY A 338 -18.78 -35.27 -47.25
N VAL A 339 -18.65 -36.57 -47.06
CA VAL A 339 -17.67 -37.42 -47.73
C VAL A 339 -18.05 -37.58 -49.21
N ASP A 340 -17.05 -37.41 -50.08
CA ASP A 340 -17.19 -37.65 -51.52
C ASP A 340 -17.52 -39.13 -51.80
N GLY A 341 -18.33 -39.36 -52.83
CA GLY A 341 -18.66 -40.68 -53.33
C GLY A 341 -17.41 -41.38 -53.89
N LYS A 342 -17.26 -42.67 -53.57
CA LYS A 342 -16.17 -43.46 -54.14
C LYS A 342 -16.31 -43.55 -55.66
N THR A 343 -15.19 -43.48 -56.36
CA THR A 343 -15.14 -43.72 -57.80
C THR A 343 -14.65 -45.15 -58.03
N GLU A 344 -15.44 -45.96 -58.73
CA GLU A 344 -15.08 -47.31 -59.14
C GLU A 344 -14.98 -47.39 -60.65
N THR A 345 -13.85 -47.87 -61.17
CA THR A 345 -13.70 -48.18 -62.59
C THR A 345 -14.01 -49.65 -62.81
N LYS A 346 -15.08 -49.96 -63.53
CA LYS A 346 -15.46 -51.33 -63.92
C LYS A 346 -15.27 -51.51 -65.41
N LYS A 347 -14.70 -52.65 -65.81
CA LYS A 347 -14.61 -53.00 -67.22
C LYS A 347 -15.97 -53.48 -67.72
N LYS A 348 -16.62 -52.68 -68.57
CA LYS A 348 -17.87 -53.04 -69.23
C LYS A 348 -17.57 -53.58 -70.62
N LYS A 349 -18.00 -54.82 -70.89
CA LYS A 349 -17.86 -55.42 -72.21
C LYS A 349 -18.87 -54.75 -73.17
N VAL A 350 -18.40 -54.25 -74.31
CA VAL A 350 -19.24 -53.51 -75.29
C VAL A 350 -19.55 -54.37 -76.53
N ASN A 351 -18.67 -55.30 -76.87
CA ASN A 351 -18.88 -56.33 -77.91
C ASN A 351 -17.97 -57.55 -77.63
N ASP A 352 -17.97 -58.57 -78.50
CA ASP A 352 -17.29 -59.85 -78.28
C ASP A 352 -15.79 -59.74 -77.93
N SER A 353 -15.11 -58.67 -78.35
CA SER A 353 -13.66 -58.48 -78.18
C SER A 353 -13.22 -57.16 -77.52
N THR A 354 -14.13 -56.23 -77.19
CA THR A 354 -13.79 -54.88 -76.68
C THR A 354 -14.39 -54.60 -75.29
N TYR A 355 -13.56 -54.10 -74.38
CA TYR A 355 -13.95 -53.60 -73.05
C TYR A 355 -13.69 -52.09 -72.98
N VAL A 356 -14.60 -51.35 -72.37
CA VAL A 356 -14.38 -49.95 -71.98
C VAL A 356 -14.41 -49.83 -70.46
N ASP A 357 -13.62 -48.88 -69.94
CA ASP A 357 -13.65 -48.53 -68.53
C ASP A 357 -14.88 -47.67 -68.27
N GLU A 358 -15.86 -48.22 -67.55
CA GLU A 358 -17.01 -47.50 -67.04
C GLU A 358 -16.66 -46.96 -65.65
N VAL A 359 -16.59 -45.63 -65.54
CA VAL A 359 -16.34 -44.95 -64.26
C VAL A 359 -17.68 -44.73 -63.58
N ILE A 360 -17.95 -45.51 -62.53
CA ILE A 360 -19.13 -45.35 -61.69
C ILE A 360 -18.75 -44.45 -60.52
N ARG A 361 -19.40 -43.30 -60.42
CA ARG A 361 -19.29 -42.43 -59.24
C ARG A 361 -20.44 -42.73 -58.31
N HIS A 362 -20.11 -43.18 -57.11
CA HIS A 362 -21.11 -43.36 -56.07
C HIS A 362 -21.64 -42.00 -55.58
N PRO A 363 -22.83 -41.95 -54.97
CA PRO A 363 -23.36 -40.71 -54.43
C PRO A 363 -22.45 -40.14 -53.33
N GLY A 364 -22.32 -38.81 -53.29
CA GLY A 364 -21.66 -38.13 -52.19
C GLY A 364 -22.59 -38.01 -50.99
N SER A 365 -22.04 -38.04 -49.78
CA SER A 365 -22.86 -37.87 -48.56
C SER A 365 -23.20 -36.40 -48.31
N HIS A 366 -24.28 -36.15 -47.58
CA HIS A 366 -24.70 -34.81 -47.20
C HIS A 366 -23.70 -34.15 -46.25
N GLY A 367 -23.56 -32.83 -46.34
CA GLY A 367 -22.90 -32.06 -45.29
C GLY A 367 -23.82 -31.87 -44.09
N GLY A 368 -23.26 -31.82 -42.90
CA GLY A 368 -24.01 -31.55 -41.68
C GLY A 368 -24.44 -30.10 -41.61
N ASN A 369 -25.60 -29.83 -41.01
CA ASN A 369 -26.00 -28.48 -40.60
C ASN A 369 -25.03 -27.90 -39.54
N GLY A 370 -24.83 -26.58 -39.55
CA GLY A 370 -24.21 -25.87 -38.45
C GLY A 370 -25.14 -25.82 -37.24
N GLY A 371 -24.57 -25.76 -36.05
CA GLY A 371 -25.29 -25.59 -34.80
C GLY A 371 -25.74 -24.15 -34.59
N ASP A 372 -26.79 -23.97 -33.81
CA ASP A 372 -27.28 -22.65 -33.42
C ASP A 372 -26.36 -22.02 -32.36
N GLY A 373 -26.21 -20.71 -32.39
CA GLY A 373 -25.59 -19.95 -31.32
C GLY A 373 -26.49 -19.92 -30.08
N GLY A 374 -25.89 -20.05 -28.91
CA GLY A 374 -26.58 -19.93 -27.64
C GLY A 374 -27.02 -18.50 -27.36
N ASN A 375 -28.10 -18.32 -26.60
CA ASN A 375 -28.56 -16.99 -26.23
C ASN A 375 -27.70 -16.40 -25.09
N GLY A 376 -27.47 -15.09 -25.14
CA GLY A 376 -26.97 -14.33 -24.01
C GLY A 376 -28.06 -14.17 -22.96
N ALA A 377 -27.68 -14.22 -21.69
CA ALA A 377 -28.61 -14.13 -20.59
C ALA A 377 -28.84 -12.69 -20.12
N PRO A 378 -29.97 -12.38 -19.47
CA PRO A 378 -30.22 -11.06 -18.93
C PRO A 378 -29.23 -10.71 -17.80
N GLY A 379 -28.93 -9.41 -17.67
CA GLY A 379 -28.26 -8.88 -16.50
C GLY A 379 -29.22 -8.74 -15.32
N GLY A 380 -28.70 -8.89 -14.11
CA GLY A 380 -29.47 -8.70 -12.88
C GLY A 380 -29.85 -7.24 -12.66
N HIS A 381 -30.92 -7.01 -11.91
CA HIS A 381 -31.34 -5.66 -11.51
C HIS A 381 -30.46 -5.13 -10.39
N GLY A 382 -30.24 -3.82 -10.37
CA GLY A 382 -29.62 -3.15 -9.21
C GLY A 382 -30.59 -3.16 -8.03
N GLY A 383 -30.05 -3.35 -6.83
CA GLY A 383 -30.82 -3.28 -5.60
C GLY A 383 -31.24 -1.85 -5.27
N ASP A 384 -32.41 -1.69 -4.66
CA ASP A 384 -32.90 -0.38 -4.23
C ASP A 384 -31.98 0.20 -3.13
N GLY A 385 -31.91 1.53 -3.02
CA GLY A 385 -31.20 2.19 -1.92
C GLY A 385 -31.98 2.04 -0.61
N GLY A 386 -31.27 1.90 0.50
CA GLY A 386 -31.89 1.81 1.83
C GLY A 386 -32.45 3.16 2.28
N ASN A 387 -33.47 3.14 3.12
CA ASN A 387 -34.07 4.35 3.67
C ASN A 387 -33.18 4.93 4.79
N ILE A 388 -33.20 6.24 4.94
CA ILE A 388 -32.47 6.93 6.00
C ILE A 388 -33.48 7.71 6.84
N TYR A 389 -33.62 7.33 8.10
CA TYR A 389 -34.53 7.95 9.05
C TYR A 389 -33.74 8.80 10.04
N ILE A 390 -33.93 10.12 10.01
CA ILE A 390 -33.23 11.07 10.86
C ILE A 390 -34.18 11.56 11.94
N TYR A 391 -33.95 11.09 13.16
CA TYR A 391 -34.66 11.52 14.36
C TYR A 391 -33.87 12.63 15.02
N HIS A 392 -34.53 13.72 15.40
CA HIS A 392 -33.85 14.84 16.04
C HIS A 392 -34.67 15.47 17.16
N THR A 393 -33.95 16.04 18.14
CA THR A 393 -34.54 16.87 19.19
C THR A 393 -34.87 18.27 18.65
N LYS A 394 -35.62 19.05 19.42
CA LYS A 394 -35.88 20.47 19.10
C LYS A 394 -34.58 21.30 19.08
N ALA A 395 -33.63 20.99 19.96
CA ALA A 395 -32.36 21.70 20.05
C ALA A 395 -31.49 21.50 18.78
N ALA A 396 -31.56 20.33 18.15
CA ALA A 396 -30.82 20.02 16.93
C ALA A 396 -31.43 20.60 15.64
N GLU A 397 -32.68 21.08 15.67
CA GLU A 397 -33.42 21.52 14.49
C GLU A 397 -32.69 22.59 13.64
N PRO A 398 -32.04 23.62 14.22
CA PRO A 398 -31.27 24.61 13.46
C PRO A 398 -30.01 24.05 12.78
N TYR A 399 -29.51 22.92 13.27
CA TYR A 399 -28.20 22.37 12.91
C TYR A 399 -28.30 21.15 12.00
N LEU A 400 -29.49 20.73 11.57
CA LEU A 400 -29.66 19.57 10.69
C LEU A 400 -28.88 19.67 9.37
N HIS A 401 -28.54 20.88 8.94
CA HIS A 401 -27.73 21.12 7.74
C HIS A 401 -26.30 20.52 7.82
N VAL A 402 -25.78 20.21 9.02
CA VAL A 402 -24.50 19.53 9.19
C VAL A 402 -24.57 18.05 8.82
N ILE A 403 -25.78 17.47 8.80
CA ILE A 403 -26.03 16.07 8.42
C ILE A 403 -26.49 16.03 6.96
N LYS A 404 -25.68 15.40 6.10
CA LYS A 404 -25.99 15.21 4.68
C LYS A 404 -26.27 13.74 4.42
N ALA A 405 -27.53 13.40 4.18
CA ALA A 405 -27.96 12.04 3.92
C ALA A 405 -28.32 11.82 2.44
N ILE A 406 -27.84 10.72 1.85
CA ILE A 406 -28.25 10.29 0.51
C ILE A 406 -28.57 8.79 0.47
N SER A 407 -29.64 8.44 -0.22
CA SER A 407 -29.94 7.05 -0.57
C SER A 407 -29.86 6.87 -2.08
N VAL A 408 -29.14 5.83 -2.52
CA VAL A 408 -28.89 5.58 -3.95
C VAL A 408 -29.07 4.09 -4.25
N GLY A 409 -29.90 3.77 -5.24
CA GLY A 409 -30.00 2.40 -5.76
C GLY A 409 -28.73 1.98 -6.52
N GLY A 410 -28.52 0.68 -6.62
CA GLY A 410 -27.50 0.09 -7.47
C GLY A 410 -27.83 0.24 -8.95
N SER A 411 -26.81 0.16 -9.79
CA SER A 411 -26.96 0.11 -11.23
C SER A 411 -27.44 -1.28 -11.68
N GLY A 412 -28.19 -1.34 -12.78
CA GLY A 412 -28.56 -2.61 -13.40
C GLY A 412 -27.38 -3.25 -14.14
N GLY A 413 -27.28 -4.57 -14.08
CA GLY A 413 -26.27 -5.35 -14.79
C GLY A 413 -26.53 -5.41 -16.29
N TRP A 414 -25.47 -5.50 -17.08
CA TRP A 414 -25.59 -5.62 -18.54
C TRP A 414 -26.04 -7.02 -18.95
N GLY A 415 -26.85 -7.13 -20.01
CA GLY A 415 -27.15 -8.41 -20.64
C GLY A 415 -25.92 -9.03 -21.31
N GLY A 416 -25.88 -10.34 -21.38
CA GLY A 416 -24.87 -11.09 -22.14
C GLY A 416 -25.16 -11.04 -23.64
N SER A 417 -24.12 -11.14 -24.47
CA SER A 417 -24.31 -11.20 -25.92
C SER A 417 -24.77 -12.58 -26.38
N GLY A 418 -25.57 -12.65 -27.44
CA GLY A 418 -25.86 -13.92 -28.12
C GLY A 418 -24.63 -14.47 -28.84
N GLY A 419 -24.54 -15.80 -28.92
CA GLY A 419 -23.51 -16.51 -29.66
C GLY A 419 -23.76 -16.51 -31.16
N SER A 420 -22.72 -16.65 -31.96
CA SER A 420 -22.82 -16.73 -33.42
C SER A 420 -23.34 -18.11 -33.86
N ALA A 421 -24.00 -18.16 -35.02
CA ALA A 421 -24.38 -19.41 -35.68
C ALA A 421 -23.16 -20.15 -36.23
N GLY A 422 -23.22 -21.49 -36.22
CA GLY A 422 -22.34 -22.34 -37.01
C GLY A 422 -22.77 -22.40 -38.47
N SER A 423 -21.81 -22.55 -39.37
CA SER A 423 -22.03 -22.70 -40.81
C SER A 423 -22.39 -24.14 -41.18
N GLY A 424 -23.23 -24.31 -42.20
CA GLY A 424 -23.52 -25.63 -42.77
C GLY A 424 -22.33 -26.20 -43.54
N GLY A 425 -22.06 -27.49 -43.35
CA GLY A 425 -21.06 -28.25 -44.09
C GLY A 425 -21.46 -28.43 -45.54
N ARG A 426 -20.49 -28.40 -46.45
CA ARG A 426 -20.72 -28.65 -47.88
C ARG A 426 -21.05 -30.12 -48.10
N GLY A 427 -21.93 -30.45 -49.05
CA GLY A 427 -22.15 -31.84 -49.45
C GLY A 427 -20.98 -32.43 -50.23
N GLY A 428 -20.76 -33.73 -50.10
CA GLY A 428 -19.72 -34.45 -50.83
C GLY A 428 -20.05 -34.57 -52.32
N SER A 429 -19.04 -34.52 -53.16
CA SER A 429 -19.17 -34.73 -54.60
C SER A 429 -19.52 -36.17 -54.94
N GLY A 430 -20.35 -36.40 -55.95
CA GLY A 430 -20.79 -37.73 -56.40
C GLY A 430 -21.93 -37.68 -57.41
N GLU A 431 -22.47 -38.83 -57.80
CA GLU A 431 -23.58 -38.93 -58.77
C GLU A 431 -24.78 -39.69 -58.16
N PRO A 432 -25.74 -38.97 -57.53
CA PRO A 432 -25.79 -37.52 -57.33
C PRO A 432 -24.87 -37.03 -56.20
N SER A 433 -24.58 -35.73 -56.20
CA SER A 433 -23.80 -35.09 -55.14
C SER A 433 -24.65 -34.93 -53.86
N GLY A 434 -23.96 -34.92 -52.72
CA GLY A 434 -24.56 -34.61 -51.44
C GLY A 434 -25.06 -33.17 -51.39
N ARG A 435 -26.19 -32.97 -50.72
CA ARG A 435 -26.69 -31.64 -50.34
C ARG A 435 -25.80 -31.02 -49.25
N SER A 436 -25.62 -29.70 -49.32
CA SER A 436 -24.99 -28.92 -48.24
C SER A 436 -25.95 -28.78 -47.06
N GLY A 437 -25.38 -28.74 -45.85
CA GLY A 437 -26.10 -28.42 -44.64
C GLY A 437 -26.52 -26.95 -44.59
N SER A 438 -27.52 -26.68 -43.77
CA SER A 438 -27.97 -25.32 -43.43
C SER A 438 -27.09 -24.69 -42.37
N ASN A 439 -26.96 -23.36 -42.40
CA ASN A 439 -26.36 -22.62 -41.29
C ASN A 439 -27.32 -22.64 -40.09
N GLY A 440 -26.75 -22.61 -38.90
CA GLY A 440 -27.51 -22.38 -37.67
C GLY A 440 -28.02 -20.94 -37.57
N ARG A 441 -28.74 -20.66 -36.48
CA ARG A 441 -29.26 -19.34 -36.13
C ARG A 441 -28.36 -18.68 -35.09
N PRO A 442 -28.07 -17.38 -35.20
CA PRO A 442 -27.36 -16.67 -34.14
C PRO A 442 -28.26 -16.58 -32.91
N GLY A 443 -27.65 -16.63 -31.73
CA GLY A 443 -28.32 -16.40 -30.46
C GLY A 443 -28.69 -14.93 -30.28
N MET A 444 -29.69 -14.71 -29.43
CA MET A 444 -30.16 -13.37 -29.06
C MET A 444 -29.35 -12.84 -27.87
N SER A 445 -29.06 -11.54 -27.85
CA SER A 445 -28.48 -10.88 -26.66
C SER A 445 -29.52 -10.75 -25.55
N GLY A 446 -29.07 -10.88 -24.31
CA GLY A 446 -29.87 -10.65 -23.12
C GLY A 446 -30.14 -9.16 -22.90
N PHE A 447 -31.21 -8.87 -22.15
CA PHE A 447 -31.57 -7.52 -21.75
C PHE A 447 -30.72 -7.03 -20.57
N ASN A 448 -30.49 -5.72 -20.50
CA ASN A 448 -29.91 -5.10 -19.31
C ASN A 448 -30.93 -5.11 -18.16
N GLY A 449 -30.44 -5.27 -16.93
CA GLY A 449 -31.23 -5.06 -15.74
C GLY A 449 -31.57 -3.58 -15.55
N SER A 450 -32.69 -3.31 -14.87
CA SER A 450 -33.01 -1.97 -14.39
C SER A 450 -32.09 -1.56 -13.25
N SER A 451 -31.83 -0.25 -13.13
CA SER A 451 -31.22 0.30 -11.91
C SER A 451 -32.23 0.29 -10.76
N GLY A 452 -31.72 0.11 -9.55
CA GLY A 452 -32.47 0.23 -8.31
C GLY A 452 -32.96 1.65 -8.09
N ARG A 453 -34.07 1.77 -7.36
CA ARG A 453 -34.66 3.03 -6.95
C ARG A 453 -33.86 3.65 -5.81
N ARG A 454 -33.95 4.97 -5.67
CA ARG A 454 -33.44 5.64 -4.46
C ARG A 454 -34.40 5.36 -3.31
N GLY A 455 -33.86 5.10 -2.13
CA GLY A 455 -34.65 5.08 -0.90
C GLY A 455 -34.98 6.50 -0.43
N GLU A 456 -35.81 6.59 0.59
CA GLU A 456 -36.25 7.86 1.15
C GLU A 456 -35.28 8.37 2.22
N VAL A 457 -35.18 9.69 2.34
CA VAL A 457 -34.52 10.35 3.47
C VAL A 457 -35.60 11.13 4.20
N VAL A 458 -35.94 10.68 5.40
CA VAL A 458 -37.09 11.21 6.17
C VAL A 458 -36.62 11.75 7.50
N TYR A 459 -37.13 12.93 7.86
CA TYR A 459 -36.83 13.60 9.12
C TYR A 459 -38.02 13.49 10.06
N TYR A 460 -37.75 13.10 11.31
CA TYR A 460 -38.72 13.01 12.39
C TYR A 460 -38.23 13.84 13.56
N ARG A 461 -39.11 14.69 14.08
CA ARG A 461 -38.89 15.35 15.35
C ARG A 461 -39.39 14.45 16.48
N GLU A 462 -38.54 14.20 17.46
CA GLU A 462 -38.94 13.43 18.65
C GLU A 462 -40.01 14.22 19.43
N ARG A 463 -41.05 13.50 19.90
CA ARG A 463 -42.05 14.09 20.80
C ARG A 463 -41.42 14.12 22.19
N GLU A 464 -41.18 15.33 22.69
CA GLU A 464 -40.73 15.59 24.06
C GLU A 464 -41.69 15.04 25.11
#